data_AF-A0A3C0WGV8-F1
#
_entry.id   AF-A0A3C0WGV8-F1
#
_cell.length_a   1.000
_cell.length_b   1.000
_cell.length_c   1.000
_cell.angle_alpha   90.00
_cell.angle_beta   90.00
_cell.angle_gamma   90.00
#
_symmetry.space_group_name_H-M   'P 1'
#
loop_
_entity.id
_entity.type
_entity.pdbx_description
1 polymer ?
#
loop_
_entity_poly.entity_id
_entity_poly.type
_entity_poly.pdbx_seq_one_letter_code
_entity_poly.pdbx_strand_id
1 'polypeptide(L)' 'YEPKAVSLAEKVLTEYKQQINGLELEPSTGGCFEVTINGQLIYSKLETDEFPDEGSIVEQVGQLL' A
#
# COMPACT_ATOMS: atom_id res chain seq x y z
N TYR A 1 -1.92 4.71 -11.46
CA TYR A 1 -2.05 3.23 -11.33
C TYR A 1 -3.26 2.87 -10.50
N GLU A 2 -4.40 3.48 -10.82
CA GLU A 2 -5.59 3.45 -9.96
C GLU A 2 -6.15 2.04 -9.71
N PRO A 3 -6.34 1.15 -10.72
CA PRO A 3 -6.85 -0.19 -10.45
C PRO A 3 -5.96 -1.05 -9.54
N LYS A 4 -4.63 -0.88 -9.62
CA LYS A 4 -3.67 -1.58 -8.76
C LYS A 4 -3.72 -1.08 -7.32
N ALA A 5 -3.79 0.24 -7.14
CA ALA A 5 -3.90 0.84 -5.81
C ALA A 5 -5.21 0.42 -5.11
N VAL A 6 -6.31 0.40 -5.86
CA VAL A 6 -7.61 -0.09 -5.37
C VAL A 6 -7.55 -1.56 -4.99
N SER A 7 -6.97 -2.42 -5.84
CA SER A 7 -6.86 -3.86 -5.53
C SER A 7 -6.02 -4.14 -4.28
N LEU A 8 -4.89 -3.45 -4.11
CA LEU A 8 -4.07 -3.54 -2.91
C LEU A 8 -4.84 -3.06 -1.66
N ALA A 9 -5.54 -1.93 -1.75
CA ALA A 9 -6.34 -1.40 -0.65
C ALA A 9 -7.48 -2.35 -0.25
N GLU A 10 -8.16 -2.96 -1.23
CA GLU A 10 -9.20 -3.98 -0.97
C GLU A 10 -8.64 -5.18 -0.20
N LYS A 11 -7.44 -5.66 -0.55
CA LYS A 11 -6.77 -6.76 0.17
C LYS A 11 -6.41 -6.38 1.61
N VAL A 12 -5.79 -5.21 1.81
CA VAL A 12 -5.47 -4.71 3.15
C VAL A 12 -6.73 -4.57 4.01
N LEU A 13 -7.80 -3.99 3.47
CA LEU A 13 -9.07 -3.85 4.19
C LEU A 13 -9.73 -5.21 4.46
N THR A 14 -9.59 -6.18 3.56
CA THR A 14 -10.14 -7.52 3.76
C THR A 14 -9.51 -8.19 4.99
N GLU A 15 -8.19 -8.08 5.13
CA GLU A 15 -7.44 -8.72 6.23
C GLU A 15 -7.47 -7.90 7.53
N TYR A 16 -7.36 -6.57 7.45
CA TYR A 16 -7.01 -5.72 8.61
C TYR A 16 -8.00 -4.60 8.93
N LYS A 17 -9.18 -4.49 8.29
CA LYS A 17 -10.14 -3.39 8.56
C LYS A 17 -10.53 -3.17 10.02
N GLN A 18 -10.38 -4.17 10.90
CA GLN A 18 -10.68 -4.04 12.33
C GLN A 18 -9.51 -3.46 13.15
N GLN A 19 -8.31 -3.39 12.56
CA GLN A 19 -7.08 -2.98 13.20
C GLN A 19 -6.57 -1.63 12.70
N ILE A 20 -7.04 -1.16 11.54
CA ILE A 20 -6.67 0.14 10.96
C ILE A 20 -7.72 1.21 11.23
N ASN A 21 -7.26 2.40 11.62
CA ASN A 21 -8.14 3.55 11.85
C ASN A 21 -8.66 4.16 10.54
N GLY A 22 -7.91 4.00 9.45
CA GLY A 22 -8.25 4.53 8.14
C GLY A 22 -7.27 4.08 7.08
N LEU A 23 -7.70 4.19 5.82
CA LEU A 23 -6.88 3.98 4.63
C LEU A 23 -7.21 5.10 3.65
N GLU A 24 -6.19 5.70 3.07
CA GLU A 24 -6.31 6.77 2.08
C GLU A 24 -5.68 6.34 0.75
N LEU A 25 -6.30 6.72 -0.36
CA LEU A 25 -5.73 6.59 -1.69
C LEU A 25 -5.33 7.99 -2.17
N GLU A 26 -4.03 8.26 -2.23
CA GLU A 26 -3.50 9.55 -2.66
C GLU A 26 -3.16 9.49 -4.17
N PRO A 27 -3.87 10.24 -5.04
CA PRO A 27 -3.50 10.34 -6.44
C PRO A 27 -2.16 11.05 -6.59
N SER A 28 -1.25 10.46 -7.36
CA SER A 28 0.07 11.04 -7.64
C SER A 28 0.41 10.97 -9.13
N THR A 29 1.47 11.67 -9.51
CA THR A 29 1.97 11.76 -10.89
C THR A 29 3.38 11.15 -10.99
N GLY A 30 3.99 11.15 -12.19
CA GLY A 30 5.38 10.74 -12.36
C GLY A 30 5.67 9.25 -12.23
N GLY A 31 4.64 8.39 -12.34
CA GLY A 31 4.82 6.94 -12.21
C GLY A 31 5.05 6.48 -10.77
N CYS A 32 4.73 7.31 -9.78
CA CYS A 32 4.79 6.96 -8.37
C CYS A 32 3.79 5.83 -8.02
N PHE A 33 4.28 4.87 -7.23
CA PHE A 33 3.47 3.90 -6.50
C PHE A 33 4.15 3.65 -5.17
N GLU A 34 3.62 4.27 -4.12
CA GLU A 34 4.19 4.25 -2.78
C GLU A 34 3.19 3.73 -1.77
N VAL A 35 3.70 3.06 -0.75
CA VAL A 35 2.90 2.59 0.37
C VAL A 35 3.53 3.12 1.64
N THR A 36 2.74 3.82 2.43
CA THR A 36 3.14 4.37 3.73
C THR A 36 2.24 3.83 4.83
N ILE A 37 2.81 3.62 6.03
CA ILE A 37 2.07 3.24 7.24
C ILE A 37 2.44 4.25 8.32
N ASN A 38 1.45 4.93 8.88
CA ASN A 38 1.66 5.98 9.90
C ASN A 38 2.72 7.03 9.47
N GLY A 39 2.74 7.39 8.17
CA GLY A 39 3.70 8.32 7.59
C GLY A 39 5.09 7.75 7.29
N GLN A 40 5.36 6.48 7.61
CA GLN A 40 6.61 5.81 7.25
C GLN A 40 6.47 5.11 5.89
N LEU A 41 7.37 5.43 4.96
CA LEU A 41 7.48 4.75 3.67
C LEU A 41 7.94 3.30 3.87
N ILE A 42 7.15 2.35 3.39
CA ILE A 42 7.48 0.92 3.43
C ILE A 42 7.76 0.33 2.04
N TYR A 43 7.33 1.03 0.98
CA TYR A 43 7.62 0.66 -0.39
C TYR A 43 7.57 1.88 -1.30
N SER A 44 8.53 2.00 -2.23
CA SER A 44 8.47 2.93 -3.36
C SER A 44 8.86 2.26 -4.66
N LYS A 45 7.94 2.29 -5.63
CA LYS A 45 8.24 1.91 -7.01
C LYS A 45 9.32 2.79 -7.63
N LEU A 46 9.45 4.05 -7.21
CA LEU A 46 10.48 4.93 -7.76
C LEU A 46 11.89 4.50 -7.33
N GLU A 47 12.00 3.82 -6.18
CA GLU A 47 13.27 3.28 -5.68
C GLU A 47 13.59 1.89 -6.26
N THR A 48 12.58 1.04 -6.43
CA THR A 48 12.74 -0.34 -6.90
C THR A 48 12.65 -0.50 -8.42
N ASP A 49 12.07 0.50 -9.09
CA ASP A 49 11.61 0.47 -10.49
C ASP A 49 10.54 -0.61 -10.81
N GLU A 50 10.04 -1.33 -9.80
CA GLU A 50 9.09 -2.42 -9.97
C GLU A 50 7.77 -2.14 -9.22
N PHE A 51 6.72 -2.89 -9.54
CA PHE A 51 5.52 -2.91 -8.70
C PHE A 51 5.73 -3.87 -7.54
N PRO A 52 5.13 -3.59 -6.37
CA PRO A 52 5.22 -4.54 -5.28
C PRO A 52 4.38 -5.78 -5.59
N ASP A 53 4.80 -6.92 -5.05
CA ASP A 53 3.87 -8.03 -4.85
C ASP A 53 2.86 -7.64 -3.76
N GLU A 54 1.58 -7.71 -4.09
CA GLU A 54 0.52 -7.25 -3.19
C GLU A 54 0.44 -8.10 -1.91
N GLY A 55 0.71 -9.41 -2.01
CA GLY A 55 0.73 -10.30 -0.84
C GLY A 55 1.83 -9.89 0.14
N SER A 56 3.03 -9.63 -0.36
CA SER A 56 4.17 -9.17 0.43
C SER A 56 3.90 -7.83 1.14
N ILE A 57 3.17 -6.91 0.50
CA ILE A 57 2.77 -5.64 1.14
C ILE A 57 1.72 -5.89 2.22
N VAL A 58 0.73 -6.73 1.97
CA VAL A 58 -0.30 -7.08 2.97
C VAL A 58 0.37 -7.71 4.20
N GLU A 59 1.31 -8.64 4.02
CA GLU A 59 2.07 -9.23 5.13
C GLU A 59 2.89 -8.17 5.89
N GLN A 60 3.57 -7.26 5.19
CA GLN A 60 4.32 -6.17 5.82
C GLN A 60 3.42 -5.22 6.60
N VAL A 61 2.22 -4.91 6.09
CA VAL A 61 1.22 -4.13 6.83
C VAL A 61 0.90 -4.84 8.14
N GLY A 62 0.57 -6.13 8.11
CA GLY A 62 0.28 -6.90 9.33
C GLY A 62 1.41 -6.94 10.37
N GLN A 63 2.67 -6.79 9.95
CA GLN A 63 3.81 -6.71 10.87
C GLN A 63 3.99 -5.33 11.52
N LEU A 64 3.35 -4.29 10.97
CA LEU A 64 3.52 -2.88 11.34
C LEU A 64 2.26 -2.25 11.96
N LEU A 65 1.17 -3.01 12.09
CA LEU A 65 -0.05 -2.65 12.85
C LEU A 65 0.14 -2.90 14.35
#